data_AF-A0A8T4UF25-F1
#
_entry.id   AF-A0A8T4UF25-F1
#
_cell.length_a   1.000
_cell.length_b   1.000
_cell.length_c   1.000
_cell.angle_alpha   90.00
_cell.angle_beta   90.00
_cell.angle_gamma   90.00
#
_symmetry.space_group_name_H-M   'P 1'
#
loop_
_entity.id
_entity.type
_entity.pdbx_description
1 polymer ?
#
loop_
_entity_poly.entity_id
_entity_poly.type
_entity_poly.pdbx_seq_one_letter_code
_entity_poly.pdbx_strand_id
1 'polypeptide(L)'
;MKEVRVILSPEAEEVYKKLNAEAENNKQSRMILKAINNKIEFIKSNIHYGNPIAKSLIPEEYRKKYEANNLFRIELPAFWRMIYTLTNNEEIEIIAFVLDIIDHPEYNKKFGYRKK
;
A
#
# COMPACT_ATOMS: atom_id res chain seq x y z
N MET A 1 7.37 19.76 -12.09
CA MET A 1 7.06 18.37 -11.67
C MET A 1 5.65 18.37 -11.12
N LYS A 2 4.85 17.33 -11.40
CA LYS A 2 3.54 17.18 -10.77
C LYS A 2 3.74 16.89 -9.28
N GLU A 3 2.93 17.51 -8.42
CA GLU A 3 2.95 17.22 -6.98
C GLU A 3 2.43 15.80 -6.75
N VAL A 4 3.10 15.03 -5.88
CA VAL A 4 2.71 13.66 -5.54
C VAL A 4 2.23 13.63 -4.09
N ARG A 5 0.96 13.30 -3.91
CA ARG A 5 0.36 13.14 -2.59
C ARG A 5 0.07 11.68 -2.32
N VAL A 6 0.40 11.25 -1.11
CA VAL A 6 0.09 9.89 -0.64
C VAL A 6 -1.10 9.98 0.31
N ILE A 7 -2.15 9.20 0.02
CA ILE A 7 -3.37 9.15 0.82
C ILE A 7 -3.58 7.69 1.25
N LEU A 8 -3.94 7.47 2.51
CA LEU A 8 -4.28 6.14 3.02
C LEU A 8 -5.79 5.92 2.92
N SER A 9 -6.20 4.72 2.51
CA SER A 9 -7.58 4.25 2.71
C SER A 9 -7.89 4.14 4.20
N PRO A 10 -9.18 4.06 4.60
CA PRO A 10 -9.55 3.81 6.00
C PRO A 10 -8.87 2.56 6.58
N GLU A 11 -8.78 1.49 5.80
CA GLU A 11 -8.14 0.23 6.17
C GLU A 11 -6.64 0.39 6.38
N ALA A 12 -5.96 1.04 5.43
CA ALA A 12 -4.53 1.30 5.54
C ALA A 12 -4.21 2.25 6.71
N GLU A 13 -5.07 3.25 6.95
CA GLU A 13 -4.91 4.20 8.04
C GLU A 13 -5.09 3.52 9.41
N GLU A 14 -6.06 2.63 9.55
CA GLU A 14 -6.27 1.84 10.77
C GLU A 14 -5.02 1.02 11.12
N VAL A 15 -4.48 0.31 10.13
CA VAL A 15 -3.26 -0.49 10.32
C VAL A 15 -2.05 0.39 10.63
N TYR A 16 -1.90 1.52 9.94
CA TYR A 16 -0.82 2.47 10.21
C TYR A 16 -0.88 3.00 11.65
N LYS A 17 -2.07 3.40 12.12
CA LYS A 17 -2.29 3.88 13.49
C LYS A 17 -1.95 2.81 14.53
N LYS A 18 -2.35 1.56 14.28
CA LYS A 18 -2.02 0.42 15.14
C LYS A 18 -0.51 0.20 15.23
N LEU A 19 0.17 0.14 14.07
CA LEU A 19 1.64 -0.01 14.02
C LEU A 19 2.36 1.12 14.75
N ASN A 20 1.84 2.35 14.64
CA ASN A 20 2.38 3.52 15.33
C ASN A 20 2.21 3.43 16.85
N ALA A 21 1.02 3.06 17.33
CA ALA A 21 0.75 2.89 18.76
C ALA A 21 1.62 1.78 19.40
N GLU A 22 1.90 0.72 18.65
CA GLU A 22 2.72 -0.40 19.13
C GLU A 22 4.23 -0.18 18.97
N ALA A 23 4.68 0.79 18.16
CA ALA A 23 6.08 0.94 17.78
C ALA A 23 7.03 1.20 18.95
N GLU A 24 6.54 1.78 20.05
CA GLU A 24 7.36 2.02 21.24
C GLU A 24 7.78 0.70 21.90
N ASN A 25 6.86 -0.27 21.99
CA ASN A 25 7.06 -1.49 22.75
C ASN A 25 7.27 -2.74 21.87
N ASN A 26 6.99 -2.65 20.58
CA ASN A 26 7.13 -3.75 19.62
C ASN A 26 8.15 -3.41 18.54
N LYS A 27 9.28 -4.13 18.55
CA LYS A 27 10.36 -3.97 17.57
C LYS A 27 9.90 -4.20 16.13
N GLN A 28 9.05 -5.22 15.91
CA GLN A 28 8.54 -5.52 14.57
C GLN A 28 7.62 -4.41 14.08
N SER A 29 6.67 -3.93 14.90
CA SER A 29 5.78 -2.82 14.54
C SER A 29 6.58 -1.55 14.21
N ARG A 30 7.62 -1.24 14.99
CA ARG A 30 8.56 -0.14 14.73
C ARG A 30 9.28 -0.29 13.39
N MET A 31 9.77 -1.48 13.08
CA MET A 31 10.48 -1.76 11.82
C MET A 31 9.55 -1.60 10.60
N ILE A 32 8.32 -2.11 10.69
CA ILE A 32 7.33 -2.00 9.62
C ILE A 32 6.92 -0.54 9.43
N LEU A 33 6.62 0.20 10.51
CA LEU A 33 6.27 1.62 10.46
C LEU A 33 7.37 2.46 9.81
N LYS A 34 8.63 2.27 10.23
CA LYS A 34 9.78 2.95 9.63
C LYS A 34 9.91 2.61 8.13
N ALA A 35 9.66 1.36 7.77
CA ALA A 35 9.68 0.96 6.36
C ALA A 35 8.57 1.67 5.58
N ILE A 36 7.32 1.69 6.06
CA ILE A 36 6.20 2.39 5.42
C ILE A 36 6.56 3.85 5.14
N ASN A 37 7.04 4.58 6.15
CA ASN A 37 7.41 5.98 6.01
C ASN A 37 8.50 6.19 4.96
N ASN A 38 9.53 5.34 4.95
CA ASN A 38 10.57 5.39 3.91
C ASN A 38 10.02 5.08 2.51
N LYS A 39 9.13 4.09 2.39
CA LYS A 39 8.54 3.70 1.10
C LYS A 39 7.61 4.79 0.55
N ILE A 40 6.90 5.52 1.41
CA ILE A 40 6.10 6.70 1.03
C ILE A 40 6.97 7.76 0.36
N GLU A 41 8.15 8.06 0.91
CA GLU A 41 9.09 9.02 0.29
C GLU A 41 9.64 8.54 -1.05
N PHE A 42 9.83 7.21 -1.21
CA PHE A 42 10.19 6.64 -2.51
C PHE A 42 9.07 6.75 -3.54
N ILE A 43 7.81 6.59 -3.14
CA ILE A 43 6.67 6.81 -4.04
C ILE A 43 6.59 8.27 -4.48
N LYS A 44 6.81 9.22 -3.58
CA LYS A 44 6.83 10.66 -3.92
C LYS A 44 7.93 10.99 -4.93
N SER A 45 9.08 10.33 -4.82
CA SER A 45 10.22 10.52 -5.74
C SER A 45 10.04 9.75 -7.07
N ASN A 46 9.36 8.60 -7.04
CA ASN A 46 9.06 7.77 -8.20
C ASN A 46 7.69 7.11 -8.02
N ILE A 47 6.68 7.64 -8.71
CA ILE A 47 5.29 7.18 -8.60
C ILE A 47 5.10 5.71 -8.98
N HIS A 48 6.00 5.13 -9.79
CA HIS A 48 5.96 3.73 -10.21
C HIS A 48 6.81 2.81 -9.31
N TYR A 49 7.20 3.28 -8.12
CA TYR A 49 8.01 2.50 -7.19
C TYR A 49 7.29 1.24 -6.68
N GLY A 50 7.93 0.09 -6.82
CA GLY A 50 7.40 -1.20 -6.40
C GLY A 50 7.18 -2.15 -7.57
N ASN A 51 6.47 -3.25 -7.32
CA ASN A 51 6.16 -4.22 -8.36
C ASN A 51 4.73 -4.00 -8.89
N PRO A 52 4.55 -3.72 -10.19
CA PRO A 52 3.21 -3.65 -10.76
C PRO A 52 2.53 -5.01 -10.70
N ILE A 53 1.23 -5.01 -10.38
CA ILE A 53 0.39 -6.21 -10.38
C ILE A 53 -0.37 -6.28 -11.71
N ALA A 54 -0.37 -7.45 -12.35
CA ALA A 54 -1.13 -7.67 -13.58
C ALA A 54 -2.62 -7.38 -13.35
N LYS A 55 -3.28 -6.72 -14.32
CA LYS A 55 -4.68 -6.30 -14.20
C LYS A 55 -5.63 -7.46 -13.90
N SER A 56 -5.37 -8.65 -14.45
CA SER A 56 -6.15 -9.86 -14.19
C SER A 56 -6.07 -10.37 -12.75
N LEU A 57 -5.06 -9.96 -11.99
CA LEU A 57 -4.85 -10.35 -10.59
C LEU A 57 -5.38 -9.31 -9.60
N ILE A 58 -5.91 -8.17 -10.07
CA ILE A 58 -6.47 -7.12 -9.20
C ILE A 58 -7.76 -7.64 -8.57
N PRO A 59 -7.83 -7.76 -7.22
CA PRO A 59 -9.06 -8.14 -6.51
C PRO A 59 -10.26 -7.28 -6.90
N GLU A 60 -11.43 -7.90 -7.05
CA GLU A 60 -12.65 -7.21 -7.46
C GLU A 60 -13.09 -6.14 -6.44
N GLU A 61 -12.83 -6.37 -5.15
CA GLU A 61 -13.11 -5.41 -4.08
C GLU A 61 -12.42 -4.05 -4.32
N TYR A 62 -11.18 -4.04 -4.80
CA TYR A 62 -10.44 -2.81 -5.04
C TYR A 62 -10.98 -2.05 -6.26
N ARG A 63 -11.45 -2.78 -7.27
CA ARG A 63 -12.11 -2.18 -8.44
C ARG A 63 -13.43 -1.53 -8.04
N LYS A 64 -14.24 -2.23 -7.24
CA LYS A 64 -15.56 -1.74 -6.82
C LYS A 64 -15.48 -0.59 -5.82
N LYS A 65 -14.56 -0.66 -4.86
CA LYS A 65 -14.50 0.28 -3.75
C LYS A 65 -13.66 1.53 -4.05
N TYR A 66 -12.61 1.39 -4.84
CA TYR A 66 -11.62 2.46 -5.06
C TYR A 66 -11.31 2.70 -6.53
N GLU A 67 -12.08 2.09 -7.45
CA GLU A 67 -11.90 2.24 -8.91
C GLU A 67 -10.47 1.94 -9.37
N ALA A 68 -9.78 1.05 -8.64
CA ALA A 68 -8.37 0.77 -8.86
C ALA A 68 -8.17 -0.05 -10.14
N ASN A 69 -7.66 0.60 -11.19
CA ASN A 69 -7.40 0.00 -12.51
C ASN A 69 -5.92 -0.39 -12.73
N ASN A 70 -5.07 -0.01 -11.79
CA ASN A 70 -3.65 -0.29 -11.68
C ASN A 70 -3.33 -0.57 -10.20
N LEU A 71 -2.35 -1.44 -9.94
CA LEU A 71 -1.90 -1.72 -8.59
C LEU A 71 -0.40 -1.91 -8.57
N PHE A 72 0.20 -1.47 -7.47
CA PHE A 72 1.60 -1.67 -7.15
C PHE A 72 1.69 -2.34 -5.79
N ARG A 73 2.60 -3.31 -5.68
CA ARG A 73 2.96 -4.00 -4.44
C ARG A 73 4.33 -3.56 -4.00
N ILE A 74 4.46 -3.18 -2.75
CA ILE A 74 5.75 -2.93 -2.11
C ILE A 74 5.94 -3.92 -0.97
N GLU A 75 7.10 -4.57 -0.94
CA GLU A 75 7.48 -5.44 0.18
C GLU A 75 7.93 -4.60 1.39
N LEU A 76 7.43 -5.01 2.55
CA LEU A 76 7.78 -4.47 3.86
C LEU A 76 8.44 -5.58 4.71
N PRO A 77 9.14 -5.21 5.79
CA PRO A 77 9.69 -6.18 6.73
C PRO A 77 8.66 -7.16 7.26
N ALA A 78 9.14 -8.30 7.77
CA ALA A 78 8.31 -9.36 8.33
C ALA A 78 7.24 -9.91 7.36
N PHE A 79 7.53 -9.89 6.05
CA PHE A 79 6.64 -10.36 4.98
C PHE A 79 5.34 -9.56 4.83
N TRP A 80 5.30 -8.33 5.34
CA TRP A 80 4.19 -7.41 5.11
C TRP A 80 4.25 -6.80 3.71
N ARG A 81 3.12 -6.29 3.23
CA ARG A 81 2.99 -5.65 1.93
C ARG A 81 2.18 -4.38 2.05
N MET A 82 2.63 -3.35 1.36
CA MET A 82 1.85 -2.13 1.12
C MET A 82 1.36 -2.17 -0.33
N ILE A 83 0.05 -1.99 -0.51
CA ILE A 83 -0.60 -1.99 -1.82
C ILE A 83 -1.10 -0.59 -2.11
N TYR A 84 -0.80 -0.04 -3.29
CA TYR A 84 -1.32 1.26 -3.69
C TYR A 84 -1.70 1.30 -5.17
N THR A 85 -2.58 2.24 -5.49
CA THR A 85 -2.96 2.62 -6.85
C THR A 85 -2.55 4.05 -7.14
N LEU A 86 -2.30 4.38 -8.41
CA LEU A 86 -2.14 5.77 -8.83
C LEU A 86 -3.44 6.26 -9.46
N THR A 87 -3.95 7.38 -8.99
CA THR A 87 -5.00 8.14 -9.65
C THR A 87 -4.51 9.56 -9.94
N ASN A 88 -5.07 10.18 -10.98
CA ASN A 88 -4.80 11.57 -11.31
C ASN A 88 -6.02 12.38 -10.90
N ASN A 89 -5.79 13.51 -10.22
CA ASN A 89 -6.84 14.53 -10.13
C ASN A 89 -6.79 15.40 -11.39
N GLU A 90 -7.93 16.00 -11.77
CA GLU A 90 -8.16 16.57 -13.10
C GLU A 90 -7.12 17.61 -13.57
N GLU A 91 -6.36 18.26 -12.68
CA GLU A 91 -5.46 19.34 -13.12
C GLU A 91 -3.96 19.08 -12.94
N ILE A 92 -3.37 18.79 -11.77
CA ILE A 92 -1.88 18.82 -11.65
C ILE A 92 -1.28 17.82 -10.63
N GLU A 93 -2.09 17.07 -9.89
CA GLU A 93 -1.65 16.24 -8.76
C GLU A 93 -1.74 14.74 -9.07
N ILE A 94 -0.69 13.98 -8.71
CA ILE A 94 -0.70 12.51 -8.73
C ILE A 94 -0.98 12.03 -7.32
N ILE A 95 -2.06 11.26 -7.16
CA ILE A 95 -2.43 10.65 -5.89
C ILE A 95 -1.98 9.20 -5.89
N ALA A 96 -1.02 8.88 -5.03
CA ALA A 96 -0.72 7.50 -4.67
C ALA A 96 -1.61 7.08 -3.49
N PHE A 97 -2.66 6.34 -3.81
CA PHE A 97 -3.65 5.92 -2.84
C PHE A 97 -3.32 4.53 -2.31
N VAL A 98 -2.85 4.47 -1.07
CA VAL A 98 -2.50 3.23 -0.37
C VAL A 98 -3.80 2.55 0.08
N LEU A 99 -4.09 1.40 -0.52
CA LEU A 99 -5.32 0.65 -0.28
C LEU A 99 -5.24 -0.22 0.96
N ASP A 100 -4.08 -0.83 1.21
CA ASP A 100 -3.88 -1.77 2.30
C ASP A 100 -2.42 -1.84 2.74
N ILE A 101 -2.24 -2.12 4.03
CA ILE A 101 -0.99 -2.54 4.65
C ILE A 101 -1.31 -3.85 5.37
N ILE A 102 -0.82 -4.97 4.85
CA ILE A 102 -1.27 -6.29 5.32
C ILE A 102 -0.11 -7.28 5.42
N ASP A 103 -0.29 -8.28 6.27
CA ASP A 103 0.66 -9.38 6.42
C ASP A 103 0.55 -10.40 5.26
N HIS A 104 1.38 -11.44 5.31
CA HIS A 104 1.40 -12.45 4.24
C HIS A 104 0.13 -13.30 4.15
N PRO A 105 -0.44 -13.82 5.27
CA PRO A 105 -1.72 -14.53 5.23
C PRO A 105 -2.87 -13.72 4.61
N GLU A 106 -3.09 -12.48 5.04
CA GLU A 106 -4.18 -11.65 4.53
C GLU A 106 -3.94 -11.26 3.07
N TYR A 107 -2.69 -11.01 2.68
CA TYR A 107 -2.33 -10.80 1.27
C TYR A 107 -2.71 -12.02 0.41
N ASN A 108 -2.35 -13.23 0.81
CA ASN A 108 -2.68 -14.42 0.02
C ASN A 108 -4.19 -14.61 -0.11
N LYS A 109 -4.93 -14.42 0.99
CA LYS A 109 -6.39 -14.50 1.02
C LYS A 109 -7.01 -13.50 0.05
N LYS A 110 -6.62 -12.23 0.13
CA LYS A 110 -7.15 -11.14 -0.69
C LYS A 110 -6.87 -11.34 -2.18
N PHE A 111 -5.70 -11.87 -2.51
CA PHE A 111 -5.30 -12.15 -3.90
C PHE A 111 -5.67 -13.57 -4.40
N GLY A 112 -6.39 -14.36 -3.59
CA GLY A 112 -6.82 -15.71 -3.97
C GLY A 112 -5.67 -16.72 -4.13
N TYR A 113 -4.51 -16.46 -3.55
CA TYR A 113 -3.36 -17.35 -3.61
C TYR A 113 -3.52 -18.52 -2.64
N ARG A 114 -3.34 -19.74 -3.14
CA ARG A 114 -3.33 -20.96 -2.32
C ARG A 114 -1.95 -21.13 -1.67
N LYS A 115 -1.91 -21.49 -0.38
CA LYS A 115 -0.68 -21.99 0.24
C LYS A 115 -0.27 -23.25 -0.52
N LYS A 116 0.93 -23.23 -1.11
CA LYS A 116 1.58 -24.45 -1.60
C LYS A 116 2.14 -25.23 -0.42
#